data_AF-A0AB34KCU4-F1
#
_entry.id   AF-A0AB34KCU4-F1
#
_cell.length_a   1.000
_cell.length_b   1.000
_cell.length_c   1.000
_cell.angle_alpha   90.00
_cell.angle_beta   90.00
_cell.angle_gamma   90.00
#
_symmetry.space_group_name_H-M   'P 1'
#
loop_
_entity.id
_entity.type
_entity.pdbx_description
1 polymer ?
#
loop_
_entity_poly.entity_id
_entity_poly.type
_entity_poly.pdbx_seq_one_letter_code
_entity_poly.pdbx_strand_id
1 'polypeptide(L)'
;MADNATANDRAIKILSSTLDIHPEYHRLRCGAHVINLVAKAVLYGTDIDALEPGEREEGLSDSRHIAAFEALVRSVPAEEALKTWRRKGPVGKLHNLVTHIQKTPKRRRFFEMKQNVDADSDDDRIYRVIVNGGIRWNSSCDMIERAIKLRDAIELYQTHFRSLGDCDRLSASDCLDAGDWSELERLLEVLLPLKSASLRLQEDNDTKHALWEQLATFDSLLGEFEKLKERYRYEPSSHIKSCVNLGWKKLDKYYGLSDDTFAYRMAIFLHPHLKMAWFERHWGCRPAWIDAAKDAIDNAYLLAKVRWPLEAQKAVYLSPAEPTIKSESRFDEYNTLPQEVDSMDDLQLYKREERTPGLYSPSPLEWWRQNHTRFPLLRHLAFEFFAIPASAAANERTFSIAGNSVNNDRPRALYELAEAQQLLRSWYDEGIA
;
A
#
# COMPACT_ATOMS: atom_id res chain seq x y z
N MET A 1 -12.27 0.26 -6.16
CA MET A 1 -10.92 0.84 -5.93
C MET A 1 -10.17 0.91 -7.25
N ALA A 2 -9.37 1.95 -7.49
CA ALA A 2 -8.55 2.09 -8.69
C ALA A 2 -7.18 2.67 -8.35
N ASP A 3 -6.23 2.51 -9.28
CA ASP A 3 -4.89 3.07 -9.20
C ASP A 3 -4.93 4.61 -8.98
N ASN A 4 -3.84 5.20 -8.49
CA ASN A 4 -3.82 6.61 -8.10
C ASN A 4 -3.46 7.56 -9.25
N ALA A 5 -3.63 7.14 -10.50
CA ALA A 5 -3.48 8.02 -11.64
C ALA A 5 -4.58 9.10 -11.65
N THR A 6 -4.21 10.33 -12.02
CA THR A 6 -5.13 11.47 -12.11
C THR A 6 -6.25 11.25 -13.14
N ALA A 7 -6.04 10.36 -14.12
CA ALA A 7 -7.06 9.95 -15.06
C ALA A 7 -8.28 9.30 -14.37
N ASN A 8 -8.07 8.54 -13.29
CA ASN A 8 -9.15 7.91 -12.54
C ASN A 8 -9.99 8.94 -11.77
N ASP A 9 -9.40 10.07 -11.40
CA ASP A 9 -10.13 11.17 -10.74
C ASP A 9 -11.05 11.90 -11.73
N ARG A 10 -10.63 11.96 -13.00
CA ARG A 10 -11.51 12.43 -14.08
C ARG A 10 -12.57 11.40 -14.42
N ALA A 11 -12.20 10.12 -14.47
CA ALA A 11 -13.13 9.03 -14.82
C ALA A 11 -14.30 8.96 -13.84
N ILE A 12 -14.04 9.01 -12.52
CA ILE A 12 -15.11 8.94 -11.52
C ILE A 12 -16.05 10.15 -11.59
N LYS A 13 -15.54 11.34 -11.90
CA LYS A 13 -16.35 12.55 -12.13
C LYS A 13 -17.23 12.46 -13.37
N ILE A 14 -16.78 11.74 -14.40
CA ILE A 14 -17.61 11.49 -15.58
C ILE A 14 -18.70 10.46 -15.23
N LEU A 15 -18.33 9.39 -14.52
CA LEU A 15 -19.27 8.34 -14.12
C LEU A 15 -20.36 8.84 -13.15
N SER A 16 -20.10 9.85 -12.32
CA SER A 16 -21.12 10.44 -11.45
C SER A 16 -22.23 11.18 -12.20
N SER A 17 -22.09 11.41 -13.51
CA SER A 17 -23.18 11.98 -14.32
C SER A 17 -24.25 10.94 -14.69
N THR A 18 -23.92 9.65 -14.63
CA THR A 18 -24.80 8.56 -15.07
C THR A 18 -25.09 7.54 -13.98
N LEU A 19 -24.20 7.41 -12.99
CA LEU A 19 -24.32 6.50 -11.87
C LEU A 19 -24.50 7.28 -10.57
N ASP A 20 -25.16 6.66 -9.60
CA ASP A 20 -25.30 7.17 -8.22
C ASP A 20 -23.95 7.04 -7.48
N ILE A 21 -22.97 7.81 -7.92
CA ILE A 21 -21.61 7.84 -7.41
C ILE A 21 -21.29 9.28 -7.04
N HIS A 22 -20.84 9.47 -5.81
CA HIS A 22 -20.34 10.75 -5.34
C HIS A 22 -18.82 10.74 -5.41
N PRO A 23 -18.20 11.46 -6.37
CA PRO A 23 -16.75 11.41 -6.59
C PRO A 23 -15.92 11.75 -5.36
N GLU A 24 -16.44 12.64 -4.51
CA GLU A 24 -15.76 13.15 -3.32
C GLU A 24 -15.45 12.01 -2.34
N TYR A 25 -16.43 11.17 -2.01
CA TYR A 25 -16.27 10.12 -1.00
C TYR A 25 -16.29 8.68 -1.54
N HIS A 26 -16.66 8.43 -2.81
CA HIS A 26 -16.54 7.10 -3.44
C HIS A 26 -15.19 6.86 -4.12
N ARG A 27 -14.31 7.87 -4.22
CA ARG A 27 -12.98 7.73 -4.82
C ARG A 27 -12.00 7.08 -3.84
N LEU A 28 -11.93 5.75 -3.87
CA LEU A 28 -10.95 4.99 -3.07
C LEU A 28 -9.60 4.85 -3.77
N ARG A 29 -8.52 5.16 -3.05
CA ARG A 29 -7.13 5.13 -3.52
C ARG A 29 -6.50 3.75 -3.29
N CYS A 30 -5.75 3.26 -4.27
CA CYS A 30 -5.08 1.95 -4.17
C CYS A 30 -3.88 2.00 -3.22
N GLY A 31 -3.92 1.23 -2.13
CA GLY A 31 -2.89 1.23 -1.08
C GLY A 31 -1.53 0.74 -1.58
N ALA A 32 -1.52 -0.38 -2.28
CA ALA A 32 -0.32 -0.93 -2.92
C ALA A 32 0.34 0.05 -3.89
N HIS A 33 -0.47 0.79 -4.67
CA HIS A 33 0.04 1.82 -5.57
C HIS A 33 0.63 2.99 -4.77
N VAL A 34 0.01 3.45 -3.69
CA VAL A 34 0.62 4.47 -2.80
C VAL A 34 1.99 4.03 -2.33
N ILE A 35 2.13 2.80 -1.81
CA ILE A 35 3.42 2.29 -1.32
C ILE A 35 4.46 2.25 -2.44
N ASN A 36 4.07 1.83 -3.65
CA ASN A 36 4.93 1.88 -4.83
C ASN A 36 5.41 3.32 -5.15
N LEU A 37 4.54 4.33 -5.04
CA LEU A 37 4.92 5.74 -5.24
C LEU A 37 5.88 6.23 -4.15
N VAL A 38 5.65 5.83 -2.89
CA VAL A 38 6.55 6.13 -1.76
C VAL A 38 7.92 5.50 -1.97
N ALA A 39 7.99 4.21 -2.29
CA ALA A 39 9.24 3.51 -2.53
C ALA A 39 10.04 4.08 -3.70
N LYS A 40 9.35 4.51 -4.77
CA LYS A 40 9.98 5.20 -5.90
C LYS A 40 10.55 6.56 -5.49
N ALA A 41 9.82 7.33 -4.68
CA ALA A 41 10.31 8.60 -4.15
C ALA A 41 11.56 8.40 -3.26
N VAL A 42 11.63 7.31 -2.50
CA VAL A 42 12.80 6.92 -1.70
C VAL A 42 13.98 6.55 -2.60
N LEU A 43 13.78 5.68 -3.60
CA LEU A 43 14.88 5.17 -4.45
C LEU A 43 15.43 6.19 -5.44
N TYR A 44 14.56 7.04 -5.99
CA TYR A 44 14.86 7.80 -7.19
C TYR A 44 14.65 9.31 -7.05
N GLY A 45 14.15 9.77 -5.90
CA GLY A 45 13.80 11.16 -5.66
C GLY A 45 12.47 11.55 -6.29
N THR A 46 12.09 12.82 -6.11
CA THR A 46 10.94 13.45 -6.80
C THR A 46 11.29 13.89 -8.21
N ASP A 47 12.58 13.86 -8.56
CA ASP A 47 13.05 14.39 -9.81
C ASP A 47 14.43 13.80 -10.12
N ILE A 48 14.60 13.30 -11.34
CA ILE A 48 15.93 12.92 -11.84
C ILE A 48 16.71 14.18 -12.23
N ASP A 49 15.98 15.29 -12.43
CA ASP A 49 16.49 16.56 -12.94
C ASP A 49 16.43 17.72 -11.91
N ALA A 50 15.82 17.58 -10.72
CA ALA A 50 15.85 18.61 -9.66
C ALA A 50 17.20 18.75 -8.93
N LEU A 51 18.27 18.18 -9.47
CA LEU A 51 19.62 18.61 -9.13
C LEU A 51 20.05 19.84 -9.95
N GLU A 52 19.23 20.31 -10.91
CA GLU A 52 19.35 21.62 -11.54
C GLU A 52 18.13 22.52 -11.18
N PRO A 53 18.35 23.79 -10.82
CA PRO A 53 17.28 24.69 -10.41
C PRO A 53 16.52 25.22 -11.63
N GLY A 54 15.41 24.56 -11.99
CA GLY A 54 14.55 25.05 -13.05
C GLY A 54 13.27 24.24 -13.24
N GLU A 55 12.15 24.92 -13.00
CA GLU A 55 10.80 24.60 -13.51
C GLU A 55 10.00 23.50 -12.80
N ARG A 56 8.97 23.98 -12.09
CA ARG A 56 7.98 23.20 -11.34
C ARG A 56 6.84 22.79 -12.26
N GLU A 57 6.57 21.50 -12.35
CA GLU A 57 5.21 20.99 -12.59
C GLU A 57 4.80 20.07 -11.43
N GLU A 58 3.90 20.58 -10.58
CA GLU A 58 3.25 19.84 -9.50
C GLU A 58 2.21 18.86 -10.10
N GLY A 59 2.70 17.80 -10.75
CA GLY A 59 1.87 16.77 -11.35
C GLY A 59 2.47 15.39 -11.12
N LEU A 60 2.02 14.70 -10.06
CA LEU A 60 2.43 13.32 -9.74
C LEU A 60 2.02 12.34 -10.86
N SER A 61 2.86 12.21 -11.88
CA SER A 61 2.86 11.06 -12.76
C SER A 61 4.22 10.39 -12.67
N ASP A 62 4.52 9.80 -11.51
CA ASP A 62 5.72 8.97 -11.31
C ASP A 62 5.80 7.88 -12.40
N SER A 63 4.67 7.38 -12.92
CA SER A 63 4.62 6.47 -14.06
C SER A 63 5.11 7.08 -15.39
N ARG A 64 4.85 8.36 -15.67
CA ARG A 64 5.41 9.04 -16.86
C ARG A 64 6.90 9.27 -16.73
N HIS A 65 7.39 9.62 -15.54
CA HIS A 65 8.83 9.81 -15.31
C HIS A 65 9.58 8.47 -15.45
N ILE A 66 8.95 7.37 -15.03
CA ILE A 66 9.47 6.02 -15.24
C ILE A 66 9.50 5.63 -16.70
N ALA A 67 8.38 5.79 -17.40
CA ALA A 67 8.32 5.52 -18.82
C ALA A 67 9.33 6.39 -19.60
N ALA A 68 9.50 7.66 -19.22
CA ALA A 68 10.46 8.57 -19.82
C ALA A 68 11.90 8.15 -19.56
N PHE A 69 12.26 7.80 -18.32
CA PHE A 69 13.59 7.28 -18.00
C PHE A 69 13.89 5.98 -18.74
N GLU A 70 12.97 5.03 -18.74
CA GLU A 70 13.16 3.75 -19.44
C GLU A 70 13.19 3.93 -20.97
N ALA A 71 12.45 4.89 -21.52
CA ALA A 71 12.51 5.25 -22.94
C ALA A 71 13.85 5.92 -23.27
N LEU A 72 14.32 6.84 -22.42
CA LEU A 72 15.60 7.50 -22.57
C LEU A 72 16.74 6.48 -22.58
N VAL A 73 16.84 5.63 -21.55
CA VAL A 73 17.86 4.57 -21.44
C VAL A 73 17.85 3.62 -22.64
N ARG A 74 16.68 3.32 -23.21
CA ARG A 74 16.55 2.48 -24.41
C ARG A 74 16.93 3.20 -25.71
N SER A 75 16.76 4.52 -25.76
CA SER A 75 17.00 5.34 -26.96
C SER A 75 18.45 5.80 -27.11
N VAL A 76 19.21 5.85 -26.02
CA VAL A 76 20.60 6.33 -26.02
C VAL A 76 21.61 5.18 -26.21
N PRO A 77 22.82 5.45 -26.72
CA PRO A 77 23.89 4.45 -26.80
C PRO A 77 24.24 3.85 -25.43
N ALA A 78 24.78 2.63 -25.43
CA ALA A 78 25.04 1.87 -24.20
C ALA A 78 25.91 2.62 -23.18
N GLU A 79 26.91 3.39 -23.63
CA GLU A 79 27.78 4.15 -22.73
C GLU A 79 27.05 5.31 -22.05
N GLU A 80 26.13 5.96 -22.77
CA GLU A 80 25.31 7.04 -22.24
C GLU A 80 24.22 6.50 -21.31
N ALA A 81 23.66 5.33 -21.63
CA ALA A 81 22.76 4.60 -20.73
C ALA A 81 23.41 4.31 -19.37
N LEU A 82 24.68 3.87 -19.35
CA LEU A 82 25.42 3.64 -18.10
C LEU A 82 25.58 4.94 -17.29
N LYS A 83 25.87 6.07 -17.94
CA LYS A 83 25.95 7.38 -17.26
C LYS A 83 24.61 7.81 -16.68
N THR A 84 23.52 7.63 -17.43
CA THR A 84 22.15 7.89 -16.98
C THR A 84 21.81 7.07 -15.74
N TRP A 85 22.23 5.81 -15.67
CA TRP A 85 22.09 5.01 -14.46
C TRP A 85 22.96 5.51 -13.31
N ARG A 86 24.22 5.90 -13.51
CA ARG A 86 25.09 6.43 -12.44
C ARG A 86 24.51 7.66 -11.74
N ARG A 87 23.68 8.46 -12.42
CA ARG A 87 22.94 9.58 -11.81
C ARG A 87 21.96 9.15 -10.72
N LYS A 88 21.65 7.85 -10.62
CA LYS A 88 20.85 7.24 -9.54
C LYS A 88 21.67 6.85 -8.32
N GLY A 89 22.91 7.31 -8.22
CA GLY A 89 23.78 7.04 -7.08
C GLY A 89 24.15 5.55 -6.98
N PRO A 90 24.30 5.01 -5.75
CA PRO A 90 24.72 3.63 -5.53
C PRO A 90 23.81 2.58 -6.18
N VAL A 91 22.49 2.81 -6.21
CA VAL A 91 21.52 1.91 -6.87
C VAL A 91 21.80 1.80 -8.37
N GLY A 92 22.16 2.93 -8.99
CA GLY A 92 22.51 2.99 -10.41
C GLY A 92 23.84 2.31 -10.74
N LYS A 93 24.86 2.51 -9.89
CA LYS A 93 26.13 1.77 -10.00
C LYS A 93 25.90 0.27 -9.88
N LEU A 94 25.10 -0.15 -8.90
CA LEU A 94 24.74 -1.55 -8.70
C LEU A 94 24.01 -2.13 -9.93
N HIS A 95 23.06 -1.40 -10.51
CA HIS A 95 22.41 -1.80 -11.77
C HIS A 95 23.46 -2.09 -12.85
N ASN A 96 24.35 -1.14 -13.14
CA ASN A 96 25.39 -1.28 -14.16
C ASN A 96 26.32 -2.49 -13.89
N LEU A 97 26.72 -2.68 -12.64
CA LEU A 97 27.57 -3.80 -12.20
C LEU A 97 26.88 -5.14 -12.43
N VAL A 98 25.63 -5.28 -11.97
CA VAL A 98 24.84 -6.51 -12.13
C VAL A 98 24.59 -6.80 -13.61
N THR A 99 24.26 -5.77 -14.40
CA THR A 99 24.12 -5.91 -15.86
C THR A 99 25.42 -6.37 -16.50
N HIS A 100 26.57 -5.87 -16.05
CA HIS A 100 27.88 -6.31 -16.54
C HIS A 100 28.14 -7.79 -16.23
N ILE A 101 27.84 -8.25 -15.01
CA ILE A 101 27.93 -9.66 -14.59
C ILE A 101 27.06 -10.54 -15.50
N GLN A 102 25.80 -10.15 -15.74
CA GLN A 102 24.85 -10.98 -16.49
C GLN A 102 25.11 -11.01 -18.00
N LYS A 103 25.82 -10.02 -18.55
CA LYS A 103 25.97 -9.80 -20.00
C LYS A 103 26.55 -11.00 -20.75
N THR A 104 27.47 -11.77 -20.14
CA THR A 104 28.10 -12.92 -20.82
C THR A 104 28.10 -14.19 -19.96
N PRO A 105 28.01 -15.40 -20.55
CA PRO A 105 28.13 -16.65 -19.81
C PRO A 105 29.45 -16.77 -19.04
N LYS A 106 30.55 -16.26 -19.60
CA LYS A 106 31.89 -16.25 -18.97
C LYS A 106 31.88 -15.46 -17.66
N ARG A 107 31.28 -14.27 -17.66
CA ARG A 107 31.19 -13.40 -16.46
C ARG A 107 30.30 -14.02 -15.38
N ARG A 108 29.16 -14.61 -15.79
CA ARG A 108 28.28 -15.33 -14.86
C ARG A 108 28.99 -16.49 -14.17
N ARG A 109 29.65 -17.36 -14.94
CA ARG A 109 30.43 -18.49 -14.39
C ARG A 109 31.55 -18.02 -13.47
N PHE A 110 32.27 -16.96 -13.87
CA PHE A 110 33.31 -16.38 -13.01
C PHE A 110 32.73 -15.88 -11.68
N PHE A 111 31.59 -15.20 -11.72
CA PHE A 111 30.91 -14.71 -10.52
C PHE A 111 30.41 -15.86 -9.63
N GLU A 112 29.83 -16.92 -10.21
CA GLU A 112 29.43 -18.14 -9.49
C GLU A 112 30.63 -18.78 -8.76
N MET A 113 31.81 -18.83 -9.39
CA MET A 113 33.04 -19.33 -8.74
C MET A 113 33.51 -18.47 -7.55
N LYS A 114 33.15 -17.18 -7.51
CA LYS A 114 33.52 -16.28 -6.40
C LYS A 114 32.60 -16.38 -5.18
N GLN A 115 31.49 -17.12 -5.29
CA GLN A 115 30.61 -17.37 -4.15
C GLN A 115 31.09 -18.54 -3.28
N ASN A 116 31.89 -19.46 -3.85
CA ASN A 116 32.33 -20.68 -3.17
C ASN A 116 33.66 -20.50 -2.40
N VAL A 117 33.94 -19.29 -1.89
CA VAL A 117 35.23 -18.99 -1.27
C VAL A 117 35.23 -19.29 0.24
N ASP A 118 34.07 -19.27 0.90
CA ASP A 118 33.93 -19.67 2.30
C ASP A 118 33.34 -21.08 2.43
N ALA A 119 34.21 -22.04 2.72
CA ALA A 119 33.84 -23.45 2.97
C ALA A 119 33.08 -23.66 4.30
N ASP A 120 32.96 -22.62 5.14
CA ASP A 120 32.30 -22.66 6.46
C ASP A 120 30.88 -22.05 6.44
N SER A 121 30.35 -21.69 5.26
CA SER A 121 28.96 -21.22 5.10
C SER A 121 27.98 -22.40 5.10
N ASP A 122 26.98 -22.38 6.00
CA ASP A 122 25.86 -23.34 6.04
C ASP A 122 24.95 -23.31 4.77
N ASP A 123 25.16 -22.34 3.86
CA ASP A 123 24.37 -22.17 2.64
C ASP A 123 25.19 -22.54 1.38
N ASP A 124 25.08 -23.79 0.94
CA ASP A 124 25.71 -24.34 -0.28
C ASP A 124 25.09 -23.80 -1.60
N ARG A 125 24.11 -22.89 -1.53
CA ARG A 125 23.38 -22.43 -2.72
C ARG A 125 24.18 -21.37 -3.46
N ILE A 126 24.43 -21.63 -4.75
CA ILE A 126 24.93 -20.62 -5.68
C ILE A 126 23.77 -19.71 -6.11
N TYR A 127 23.84 -18.43 -5.75
CA TYR A 127 22.83 -17.46 -6.10
C TYR A 127 23.17 -16.74 -7.41
N ARG A 128 22.14 -16.41 -8.19
CA ARG A 128 22.29 -15.46 -9.29
C ARG A 128 22.08 -14.04 -8.78
N VAL A 129 22.81 -13.08 -9.33
CA VAL A 129 22.47 -11.67 -9.13
C VAL A 129 21.10 -11.36 -9.74
N ILE A 130 20.37 -10.41 -9.17
CA ILE A 130 19.06 -9.99 -9.67
C ILE A 130 19.23 -8.66 -10.39
N VAL A 131 18.84 -8.59 -11.68
CA VAL A 131 18.75 -7.32 -12.41
C VAL A 131 17.36 -6.75 -12.21
N ASN A 132 17.28 -5.50 -11.77
CA ASN A 132 16.02 -4.78 -11.73
C ASN A 132 15.43 -4.62 -13.14
N GLY A 133 14.11 -4.83 -13.26
CA GLY A 133 13.39 -4.70 -14.53
C GLY A 133 13.09 -3.24 -14.88
N GLY A 134 14.12 -2.39 -14.95
CA GLY A 134 13.99 -0.93 -15.03
C GLY A 134 13.89 -0.30 -13.64
N ILE A 135 13.20 0.83 -13.50
CA ILE A 135 13.06 1.52 -12.21
C ILE A 135 11.84 1.05 -11.40
N ARG A 136 11.53 -0.25 -11.52
CA ARG A 136 10.54 -0.95 -10.71
C ARG A 136 11.11 -1.23 -9.33
N TRP A 137 10.51 -0.63 -8.31
CA TRP A 137 11.06 -0.62 -6.95
C TRP A 137 11.18 -2.02 -6.32
N ASN A 138 10.21 -2.93 -6.51
CA ASN A 138 10.29 -4.29 -5.97
C ASN A 138 11.56 -5.01 -6.45
N SER A 139 11.79 -5.03 -7.77
CA SER A 139 12.99 -5.64 -8.35
C SER A 139 14.29 -4.90 -8.00
N SER A 140 14.19 -3.60 -7.69
CA SER A 140 15.33 -2.81 -7.20
C SER A 140 15.67 -3.18 -5.76
N CYS A 141 14.66 -3.34 -4.91
CA CYS A 141 14.82 -3.85 -3.55
C CYS A 141 15.41 -5.26 -3.56
N ASP A 142 14.89 -6.16 -4.41
CA ASP A 142 15.42 -7.53 -4.58
C ASP A 142 16.88 -7.52 -5.06
N MET A 143 17.24 -6.62 -5.98
CA MET A 143 18.60 -6.44 -6.46
C MET A 143 19.54 -6.02 -5.32
N ILE A 144 19.14 -5.02 -4.51
CA ILE A 144 19.93 -4.52 -3.37
C ILE A 144 20.09 -5.62 -2.31
N GLU A 145 19.00 -6.27 -1.93
CA GLU A 145 18.98 -7.37 -0.96
C GLU A 145 19.90 -8.52 -1.40
N ARG A 146 19.81 -8.92 -2.67
CA ARG A 146 20.68 -9.96 -3.24
C ARG A 146 22.14 -9.51 -3.32
N ALA A 147 22.40 -8.26 -3.65
CA ALA A 147 23.75 -7.73 -3.76
C ALA A 147 24.46 -7.70 -2.40
N ILE A 148 23.75 -7.28 -1.35
CA ILE A 148 24.29 -7.28 0.03
C ILE A 148 24.61 -8.71 0.47
N LYS A 149 23.72 -9.69 0.19
CA LYS A 149 24.01 -11.11 0.46
C LYS A 149 25.24 -11.62 -0.30
N LEU A 150 25.54 -11.05 -1.46
CA LEU A 150 26.65 -11.45 -2.33
C LEU A 150 27.83 -10.47 -2.32
N ARG A 151 27.96 -9.68 -1.25
CA ARG A 151 28.93 -8.59 -1.17
C ARG A 151 30.35 -9.05 -1.47
N ASP A 152 30.82 -10.11 -0.81
CA ASP A 152 32.20 -10.59 -0.97
C ASP A 152 32.48 -11.07 -2.40
N ALA A 153 31.53 -11.80 -3.00
CA ALA A 153 31.62 -12.25 -4.39
C ALA A 153 31.65 -11.05 -5.37
N ILE A 154 30.87 -9.99 -5.10
CA ILE A 154 30.85 -8.75 -5.88
C ILE A 154 32.18 -8.00 -5.74
N GLU A 155 32.74 -7.91 -4.54
CA GLU A 155 34.02 -7.25 -4.27
C GLU A 155 35.18 -7.97 -4.98
N LEU A 156 35.20 -9.31 -4.97
CA LEU A 156 36.15 -10.12 -5.74
C LEU A 156 35.96 -9.95 -7.25
N TYR A 157 34.71 -9.88 -7.71
CA TYR A 157 34.37 -9.67 -9.12
C TYR A 157 34.89 -8.32 -9.63
N GLN A 158 34.56 -7.23 -8.93
CA GLN A 158 34.98 -5.89 -9.35
C GLN A 158 36.50 -5.75 -9.34
N THR A 159 37.19 -6.37 -8.39
CA THR A 159 38.67 -6.36 -8.33
C THR A 159 39.29 -7.00 -9.57
N HIS A 160 38.75 -8.15 -9.99
CA HIS A 160 39.21 -8.83 -11.20
C HIS A 160 38.92 -8.01 -12.47
N PHE A 161 37.67 -7.60 -12.69
CA PHE A 161 37.28 -6.94 -13.95
C PHE A 161 37.69 -5.45 -14.03
N ARG A 162 38.08 -4.82 -12.93
CA ARG A 162 38.65 -3.45 -12.92
C ARG A 162 40.08 -3.41 -13.48
N SER A 163 40.84 -4.49 -13.28
CA SER A 163 42.27 -4.59 -13.64
C SER A 163 42.53 -5.09 -15.07
N LEU A 164 41.49 -5.50 -15.80
CA LEU A 164 41.60 -5.94 -17.19
C LEU A 164 41.76 -4.76 -18.16
N GLY A 165 42.64 -4.91 -19.16
CA GLY A 165 43.05 -3.85 -20.08
C GLY A 165 42.16 -3.59 -21.31
N ASP A 166 40.98 -4.21 -21.43
CA ASP A 166 40.25 -4.26 -22.72
C ASP A 166 38.70 -4.32 -22.61
N CYS A 167 38.00 -4.65 -23.71
CA CYS A 167 36.53 -4.73 -23.92
C CYS A 167 35.68 -5.48 -22.87
N ASP A 168 36.31 -6.22 -21.95
CA ASP A 168 35.68 -6.90 -20.82
C ASP A 168 35.69 -6.08 -19.51
N ARG A 169 36.36 -4.91 -19.48
CA ARG A 169 36.58 -4.10 -18.28
C ARG A 169 35.28 -3.59 -17.65
N LEU A 170 35.18 -3.68 -16.34
CA LEU A 170 34.17 -2.95 -15.56
C LEU A 170 34.66 -1.52 -15.34
N SER A 171 33.83 -0.52 -15.67
CA SER A 171 34.18 0.88 -15.44
C SER A 171 34.47 1.12 -13.95
N ALA A 172 35.53 1.86 -13.64
CA ALA A 172 35.84 2.24 -12.27
C ALA A 172 34.68 3.02 -11.61
N SER A 173 33.93 3.78 -12.40
CA SER A 173 32.76 4.54 -11.95
C SER A 173 31.52 3.68 -11.62
N ASP A 174 31.51 2.41 -12.03
CA ASP A 174 30.42 1.45 -11.74
C ASP A 174 30.80 0.46 -10.63
N CYS A 175 32.01 0.55 -10.09
CA CYS A 175 32.38 -0.24 -8.92
C CYS A 175 31.78 0.36 -7.65
N LEU A 176 31.45 -0.49 -6.68
CA LEU A 176 30.92 -0.07 -5.40
C LEU A 176 32.07 0.10 -4.40
N ASP A 177 32.09 1.25 -3.74
CA ASP A 177 32.98 1.52 -2.60
C ASP A 177 32.26 1.28 -1.25
N ALA A 178 32.97 1.48 -0.14
CA ALA A 178 32.41 1.29 1.19
C ALA A 178 31.25 2.25 1.51
N GLY A 179 31.25 3.46 0.93
CA GLY A 179 30.16 4.43 1.06
C GLY A 179 28.93 3.99 0.29
N ASP A 180 29.11 3.51 -0.95
CA ASP A 180 28.04 2.95 -1.77
C ASP A 180 27.36 1.78 -1.07
N TRP A 181 28.14 0.86 -0.47
CA TRP A 181 27.60 -0.26 0.30
C TRP A 181 26.80 0.19 1.52
N SER A 182 27.34 1.13 2.31
CA SER A 182 26.63 1.65 3.48
C SER A 182 25.32 2.33 3.08
N GLU A 183 25.30 3.03 1.96
CA GLU A 183 24.08 3.66 1.47
C GLU A 183 23.05 2.65 0.95
N LEU A 184 23.49 1.61 0.25
CA LEU A 184 22.61 0.49 -0.18
C LEU A 184 21.97 -0.22 1.01
N GLU A 185 22.73 -0.48 2.09
CA GLU A 185 22.22 -1.07 3.33
C GLU A 185 21.17 -0.17 3.99
N ARG A 186 21.43 1.14 4.09
CA ARG A 186 20.47 2.12 4.63
C ARG A 186 19.21 2.21 3.77
N LEU A 187 19.34 2.21 2.45
CA LEU A 187 18.19 2.19 1.54
C LEU A 187 17.37 0.92 1.72
N LEU A 188 18.02 -0.23 1.87
CA LEU A 188 17.31 -1.50 2.10
C LEU A 188 16.52 -1.46 3.41
N GLU A 189 17.06 -0.87 4.48
CA GLU A 189 16.34 -0.68 5.76
C GLU A 189 15.03 0.09 5.56
N VAL A 190 15.02 1.14 4.72
CA VAL A 190 13.81 1.92 4.42
C VAL A 190 12.84 1.14 3.52
N LEU A 191 13.35 0.33 2.58
CA LEU A 191 12.54 -0.36 1.59
C LEU A 191 11.88 -1.63 2.12
N LEU A 192 12.47 -2.32 3.09
CA LEU A 192 11.93 -3.57 3.61
C LEU A 192 10.54 -3.42 4.26
N PRO A 193 10.28 -2.43 5.14
CA PRO A 193 8.94 -2.19 5.67
C PRO A 193 7.92 -1.89 4.55
N LEU A 194 8.31 -1.13 3.53
CA LEU A 194 7.48 -0.85 2.37
C LEU A 194 7.17 -2.12 1.58
N LYS A 195 8.17 -2.98 1.33
CA LYS A 195 8.01 -4.27 0.63
C LYS A 195 7.04 -5.17 1.37
N SER A 196 7.25 -5.36 2.67
CA SER A 196 6.37 -6.16 3.52
C SER A 196 4.93 -5.63 3.52
N ALA A 197 4.75 -4.31 3.68
CA ALA A 197 3.43 -3.68 3.62
C ALA A 197 2.77 -3.80 2.25
N SER A 198 3.53 -3.64 1.17
CA SER A 198 3.02 -3.76 -0.20
C SER A 198 2.56 -5.17 -0.51
N LEU A 199 3.36 -6.19 -0.15
CA LEU A 199 2.98 -7.60 -0.32
C LEU A 199 1.74 -7.90 0.50
N ARG A 200 1.73 -7.46 1.77
CA ARG A 200 0.58 -7.59 2.64
C ARG A 200 -0.69 -7.01 2.02
N LEU A 201 -0.68 -5.86 1.36
CA LEU A 201 -1.90 -5.31 0.76
C LEU A 201 -2.30 -5.97 -0.57
N GLN A 202 -1.43 -6.77 -1.19
CA GLN A 202 -1.64 -7.39 -2.52
C GLN A 202 -1.96 -8.88 -2.48
N GLU A 203 -1.70 -9.54 -1.36
CA GLU A 203 -2.03 -10.94 -1.13
C GLU A 203 -3.53 -11.18 -1.33
N ASP A 204 -3.85 -12.37 -1.82
CA ASP A 204 -5.19 -12.81 -2.19
C ASP A 204 -5.61 -13.89 -1.20
N ASN A 205 -6.14 -13.47 -0.05
CA ASN A 205 -6.63 -14.37 0.98
C ASN A 205 -7.96 -13.83 1.54
N ASP A 206 -9.01 -14.66 1.54
CA ASP A 206 -10.42 -14.35 1.81
C ASP A 206 -10.77 -13.60 3.12
N THR A 207 -9.80 -13.38 4.01
CA THR A 207 -10.03 -12.80 5.35
C THR A 207 -9.06 -11.69 5.73
N LYS A 208 -8.13 -11.36 4.84
CA LYS A 208 -7.07 -10.36 5.04
C LYS A 208 -7.15 -9.39 3.86
N HIS A 209 -6.56 -8.20 3.95
CA HIS A 209 -6.42 -7.28 2.81
C HIS A 209 -7.66 -6.44 2.43
N ALA A 210 -8.60 -6.27 3.35
CA ALA A 210 -9.72 -5.33 3.18
C ALA A 210 -9.33 -3.89 3.53
N LEU A 211 -10.19 -2.94 3.17
CA LEU A 211 -9.97 -1.49 3.29
C LEU A 211 -9.46 -1.03 4.68
N TRP A 212 -9.86 -1.71 5.76
CA TRP A 212 -9.45 -1.40 7.14
C TRP A 212 -7.94 -1.52 7.37
N GLU A 213 -7.24 -2.39 6.61
CA GLU A 213 -5.78 -2.55 6.74
C GLU A 213 -5.02 -1.39 6.12
N GLN A 214 -5.59 -0.68 5.15
CA GLN A 214 -4.87 0.32 4.36
C GLN A 214 -4.44 1.52 5.21
N LEU A 215 -5.39 2.14 5.92
CA LEU A 215 -5.10 3.31 6.75
C LEU A 215 -4.17 2.94 7.92
N ALA A 216 -4.40 1.77 8.54
CA ALA A 216 -3.53 1.25 9.59
C ALA A 216 -2.10 0.96 9.10
N THR A 217 -1.97 0.46 7.87
CA THR A 217 -0.66 0.24 7.23
C THR A 217 0.05 1.56 6.98
N PHE A 218 -0.66 2.58 6.49
CA PHE A 218 -0.06 3.90 6.29
C PHE A 218 0.37 4.55 7.60
N ASP A 219 -0.43 4.41 8.67
CA ASP A 219 -0.11 4.90 10.01
C ASP A 219 1.17 4.26 10.54
N SER A 220 1.26 2.92 10.44
CA SER A 220 2.45 2.17 10.84
C SER A 220 3.69 2.59 10.04
N LEU A 221 3.57 2.77 8.73
CA LEU A 221 4.69 3.19 7.88
C LEU A 221 5.12 4.62 8.19
N LEU A 222 4.18 5.55 8.44
CA LEU A 222 4.51 6.91 8.86
C LEU A 222 5.31 6.90 10.16
N GLY A 223 4.91 6.07 11.13
CA GLY A 223 5.67 5.88 12.37
C GLY A 223 7.11 5.40 12.12
N GLU A 224 7.32 4.47 11.18
CA GLU A 224 8.67 4.05 10.80
C GLU A 224 9.49 5.17 10.15
N PHE A 225 8.88 5.95 9.24
CA PHE A 225 9.56 7.11 8.67
C PHE A 225 9.86 8.20 9.71
N GLU A 226 8.99 8.43 10.69
CA GLU A 226 9.23 9.38 11.78
C GLU A 226 10.41 8.94 12.66
N LYS A 227 10.50 7.65 12.99
CA LYS A 227 11.68 7.08 13.68
C LYS A 227 12.96 7.29 12.88
N LEU A 228 12.92 7.06 11.56
CA LEU A 228 14.06 7.29 10.68
C LEU A 228 14.44 8.78 10.62
N LYS A 229 13.45 9.69 10.56
CA LYS A 229 13.68 11.14 10.59
C LYS A 229 14.36 11.58 11.88
N GLU A 230 13.95 11.05 13.03
CA GLU A 230 14.60 11.34 14.30
C GLU A 230 16.03 10.78 14.35
N ARG A 231 16.25 9.55 13.84
CA ARG A 231 17.58 8.95 13.75
C ARG A 231 18.55 9.81 12.94
N TYR A 232 18.11 10.34 11.81
CA TYR A 232 18.94 11.17 10.92
C TYR A 232 18.85 12.68 11.24
N ARG A 233 18.24 13.07 12.36
CA ARG A 233 17.97 14.48 12.70
C ARG A 233 19.24 15.32 12.72
N TYR A 234 20.28 14.83 13.38
CA TYR A 234 21.56 15.53 13.58
C TYR A 234 22.60 15.24 12.49
N GLU A 235 22.34 14.29 11.60
CA GLU A 235 23.23 14.09 10.44
C GLU A 235 23.18 15.35 9.53
N PRO A 236 24.33 15.75 8.94
CA PRO A 236 24.34 16.71 7.85
C PRO A 236 23.39 16.30 6.72
N SER A 237 23.07 17.23 5.83
CA SER A 237 22.24 16.92 4.66
C SER A 237 22.87 15.78 3.85
N SER A 238 22.28 14.58 3.94
CA SER A 238 22.72 13.37 3.27
C SER A 238 21.66 12.90 2.28
N HIS A 239 22.07 12.06 1.32
CA HIS A 239 21.14 11.48 0.34
C HIS A 239 20.03 10.69 1.04
N ILE A 240 20.37 9.81 1.99
CA ILE A 240 19.39 9.02 2.75
C ILE A 240 18.39 9.90 3.52
N LYS A 241 18.84 10.99 4.14
CA LYS A 241 17.96 11.94 4.84
C LYS A 241 16.96 12.58 3.89
N SER A 242 17.38 12.86 2.65
CA SER A 242 16.49 13.37 1.60
C SER A 242 15.49 12.29 1.17
N CYS A 243 15.93 11.05 0.92
CA CYS A 243 15.09 9.91 0.56
C CYS A 243 13.99 9.65 1.61
N VAL A 244 14.36 9.61 2.90
CA VAL A 244 13.42 9.40 4.02
C VAL A 244 12.38 10.53 4.06
N ASN A 245 12.80 11.78 3.92
CA ASN A 245 11.87 12.92 3.90
C ASN A 245 10.92 12.90 2.70
N LEU A 246 11.41 12.51 1.51
CA LEU A 246 10.58 12.37 0.32
C LEU A 246 9.55 11.25 0.47
N GLY A 247 9.98 10.08 0.97
CA GLY A 247 9.08 8.97 1.27
C GLY A 247 8.00 9.36 2.27
N TRP A 248 8.39 9.98 3.39
CA TRP A 248 7.46 10.48 4.41
C TRP A 248 6.46 11.48 3.81
N LYS A 249 6.92 12.51 3.08
CA LYS A 249 6.04 13.52 2.47
C LYS A 249 5.03 12.90 1.50
N LYS A 250 5.48 11.92 0.71
CA LYS A 250 4.61 11.22 -0.25
C LYS A 250 3.56 10.40 0.48
N LEU A 251 3.94 9.68 1.54
CA LEU A 251 3.02 8.88 2.33
C LEU A 251 2.02 9.75 3.10
N ASP A 252 2.49 10.81 3.74
CA ASP A 252 1.68 11.79 4.49
C ASP A 252 0.61 12.45 3.60
N LYS A 253 0.99 12.82 2.36
CA LYS A 253 0.04 13.30 1.36
C LYS A 253 -1.12 12.31 1.14
N TYR A 254 -0.81 11.03 0.92
CA TYR A 254 -1.85 10.03 0.66
C TYR A 254 -2.61 9.62 1.93
N TYR A 255 -1.99 9.73 3.10
CA TYR A 255 -2.67 9.60 4.38
C TYR A 255 -3.73 10.70 4.52
N GLY A 256 -3.38 11.97 4.24
CA GLY A 256 -4.34 13.07 4.25
C GLY A 256 -5.48 12.91 3.24
N LEU A 257 -5.20 12.38 2.05
CA LEU A 257 -6.26 12.07 1.06
C LEU A 257 -7.22 10.96 1.51
N SER A 258 -6.91 10.21 2.57
CA SER A 258 -7.87 9.28 3.17
C SER A 258 -9.02 10.00 3.89
N ASP A 259 -8.87 11.30 4.16
CA ASP A 259 -9.88 12.13 4.82
C ASP A 259 -11.04 12.50 3.90
N ASP A 260 -10.82 12.47 2.58
CA ASP A 260 -11.86 12.74 1.57
C ASP A 260 -13.01 11.71 1.60
N THR A 261 -12.79 10.54 2.21
CA THR A 261 -13.77 9.45 2.27
C THR A 261 -13.91 8.86 3.66
N PHE A 262 -15.15 8.71 4.12
CA PHE A 262 -15.45 8.04 5.38
C PHE A 262 -15.11 6.54 5.36
N ALA A 263 -14.94 5.93 4.18
CA ALA A 263 -14.81 4.49 4.02
C ALA A 263 -13.63 3.90 4.80
N TYR A 264 -12.47 4.58 4.82
CA TYR A 264 -11.30 4.12 5.57
C TYR A 264 -11.54 4.08 7.08
N ARG A 265 -12.11 5.16 7.63
CA ARG A 265 -12.43 5.28 9.05
C ARG A 265 -13.54 4.31 9.45
N MET A 266 -14.57 4.21 8.62
CA MET A 266 -15.70 3.32 8.86
C MET A 266 -15.27 1.85 8.82
N ALA A 267 -14.38 1.45 7.90
CA ALA A 267 -13.83 0.10 7.85
C ALA A 267 -13.05 -0.28 9.12
N ILE A 268 -12.22 0.64 9.65
CA ILE A 268 -11.53 0.42 10.94
C ILE A 268 -12.54 0.35 12.10
N PHE A 269 -13.51 1.27 12.13
CA PHE A 269 -14.51 1.31 13.21
C PHE A 269 -15.35 0.03 13.26
N LEU A 270 -15.80 -0.48 12.11
CA LEU A 270 -16.61 -1.70 12.02
C LEU A 270 -15.82 -2.98 12.31
N HIS A 271 -14.50 -2.89 12.44
CA HIS A 271 -13.69 -4.04 12.80
C HIS A 271 -13.88 -4.36 14.30
N PRO A 272 -14.41 -5.54 14.68
CA PRO A 272 -14.81 -5.86 16.06
C PRO A 272 -13.70 -5.77 17.11
N HIS A 273 -12.45 -5.99 16.71
CA HIS A 273 -11.27 -5.81 17.56
C HIS A 273 -10.76 -4.35 17.68
N LEU A 274 -10.93 -3.53 16.64
CA LEU A 274 -10.29 -2.21 16.51
C LEU A 274 -11.21 -1.13 17.09
N LYS A 275 -12.35 -0.88 16.42
CA LYS A 275 -13.35 0.12 16.82
C LYS A 275 -12.73 1.50 17.08
N MET A 276 -13.35 2.31 17.94
CA MET A 276 -12.81 3.62 18.33
C MET A 276 -11.45 3.54 19.04
N ALA A 277 -11.18 2.43 19.73
CA ALA A 277 -9.94 2.23 20.47
C ALA A 277 -8.70 2.27 19.57
N TRP A 278 -8.81 1.94 18.28
CA TRP A 278 -7.71 2.10 17.34
C TRP A 278 -7.38 3.58 17.12
N PHE A 279 -8.36 4.44 16.88
CA PHE A 279 -8.14 5.87 16.70
C PHE A 279 -7.60 6.52 17.98
N GLU A 280 -8.17 6.18 19.14
CA GLU A 280 -7.73 6.72 20.44
C GLU A 280 -6.27 6.36 20.74
N ARG A 281 -5.85 5.13 20.39
CA ARG A 281 -4.48 4.67 20.58
C ARG A 281 -3.49 5.36 19.64
N HIS A 282 -3.82 5.46 18.36
CA HIS A 282 -2.86 5.92 17.33
C HIS A 282 -2.88 7.44 17.16
N TRP A 283 -4.02 8.09 17.44
CA TRP A 283 -4.21 9.54 17.30
C TRP A 283 -4.37 10.24 18.66
N GLY A 284 -3.89 9.65 19.75
CA GLY A 284 -4.02 10.23 21.10
C GLY A 284 -3.42 11.63 21.25
N CYS A 285 -2.43 11.99 20.42
CA CYS A 285 -1.86 13.34 20.37
C CYS A 285 -2.60 14.31 19.43
N ARG A 286 -3.65 13.85 18.74
CA ARG A 286 -4.44 14.61 17.75
C ARG A 286 -5.95 14.45 18.03
N PRO A 287 -6.50 15.03 19.11
CA PRO A 287 -7.91 14.87 19.47
C PRO A 287 -8.89 15.26 18.36
N ALA A 288 -8.59 16.34 17.63
CA ALA A 288 -9.40 16.79 16.49
C ALA A 288 -9.55 15.72 15.38
N TRP A 289 -8.56 14.82 15.22
CA TRP A 289 -8.63 13.73 14.25
C TRP A 289 -9.57 12.63 14.70
N ILE A 290 -9.60 12.37 16.01
CA ILE A 290 -10.54 11.42 16.62
C ILE A 290 -11.97 11.94 16.46
N ASP A 291 -12.19 13.23 16.69
CA ASP A 291 -13.51 13.85 16.52
C ASP A 291 -13.94 13.83 15.05
N ALA A 292 -13.05 14.18 14.12
CA ALA A 292 -13.31 14.05 12.68
C ALA A 292 -13.65 12.59 12.27
N ALA A 293 -13.05 11.59 12.91
CA ALA A 293 -13.43 10.20 12.67
C ALA A 293 -14.82 9.85 13.21
N LYS A 294 -15.20 10.35 14.40
CA LYS A 294 -16.56 10.18 14.92
C LYS A 294 -17.58 10.80 13.96
N ASP A 295 -17.32 12.02 13.50
CA ASP A 295 -18.18 12.70 12.54
C ASP A 295 -18.31 11.92 11.22
N ALA A 296 -17.20 11.39 10.70
CA ALA A 296 -17.22 10.56 9.49
C ALA A 296 -18.05 9.27 9.67
N ILE A 297 -17.94 8.62 10.83
CA ILE A 297 -18.69 7.40 11.16
C ILE A 297 -20.19 7.72 11.29
N ASP A 298 -20.53 8.80 12.00
CA ASP A 298 -21.92 9.21 12.21
C ASP A 298 -22.56 9.63 10.87
N ASN A 299 -21.85 10.39 10.04
CA ASN A 299 -22.30 10.77 8.69
C ASN A 299 -22.52 9.54 7.79
N ALA A 300 -21.58 8.58 7.78
CA ALA A 300 -21.73 7.34 7.00
C ALA A 300 -22.97 6.56 7.42
N TYR A 301 -23.26 6.53 8.73
CA TYR A 301 -24.44 5.86 9.26
C TYR A 301 -25.75 6.60 8.94
N LEU A 302 -25.75 7.94 8.96
CA LEU A 302 -26.90 8.73 8.49
C LEU A 302 -27.21 8.46 7.02
N LEU A 303 -26.19 8.40 6.16
CA LEU A 303 -26.37 8.02 4.76
C LEU A 303 -26.94 6.60 4.62
N ALA A 304 -26.48 5.66 5.45
CA ALA A 304 -27.03 4.31 5.47
C ALA A 304 -28.50 4.27 5.87
N LYS A 305 -28.94 5.09 6.84
CA LYS A 305 -30.36 5.20 7.23
C LYS A 305 -31.24 5.64 6.06
N VAL A 306 -30.75 6.58 5.25
CA VAL A 306 -31.46 7.05 4.05
C VAL A 306 -31.51 5.95 2.98
N ARG A 307 -30.40 5.23 2.78
CA ARG A 307 -30.29 4.16 1.77
C ARG A 307 -31.11 2.91 2.12
N TRP A 308 -31.23 2.56 3.40
CA TRP A 308 -31.92 1.36 3.90
C TRP A 308 -32.93 1.69 5.02
N PRO A 309 -34.08 2.32 4.67
CA PRO A 309 -35.04 2.79 5.68
C PRO A 309 -35.74 1.66 6.43
N LEU A 310 -35.95 0.49 5.82
CA LEU A 310 -36.58 -0.66 6.48
C LEU A 310 -35.67 -1.27 7.55
N GLU A 311 -34.37 -1.37 7.26
CA GLU A 311 -33.35 -1.82 8.21
C GLU A 311 -33.16 -0.79 9.32
N ALA A 312 -33.20 0.51 9.00
CA ALA A 312 -33.15 1.58 9.99
C ALA A 312 -34.32 1.52 10.99
N GLN A 313 -35.52 1.14 10.54
CA GLN A 313 -36.67 0.92 11.45
C GLN A 313 -36.47 -0.30 12.37
N LYS A 314 -35.81 -1.34 11.89
CA LYS A 314 -35.47 -2.54 12.69
C LYS A 314 -34.34 -2.27 13.69
N ALA A 315 -33.49 -1.29 13.39
CA ALA A 315 -32.33 -0.85 14.15
C ALA A 315 -32.69 0.09 15.32
N VAL A 316 -33.76 -0.22 16.07
CA VAL A 316 -34.20 0.55 17.23
C VAL A 316 -34.28 -0.39 18.43
N TYR A 317 -33.49 -0.11 19.45
CA TYR A 317 -33.35 -0.92 20.66
C TYR A 317 -33.84 -0.11 21.85
N LEU A 318 -34.80 -0.66 22.59
CA LEU A 318 -35.29 -0.03 23.81
C LEU A 318 -34.34 -0.39 24.96
N SER A 319 -33.88 0.61 25.70
CA SER A 319 -33.18 0.36 26.96
C SER A 319 -34.08 -0.46 27.90
N PRO A 320 -33.51 -1.41 28.68
CA PRO A 320 -34.29 -2.13 29.68
C PRO A 320 -34.98 -1.13 30.59
N ALA A 321 -36.30 -1.26 30.77
CA ALA A 321 -37.03 -0.42 31.70
C ALA A 321 -36.38 -0.55 33.09
N GLU A 322 -36.01 0.58 33.69
CA GLU A 322 -35.57 0.56 35.08
C GLU A 322 -36.69 -0.06 35.93
N PRO A 323 -36.35 -0.85 36.97
CA PRO A 323 -37.36 -1.42 37.84
C PRO A 323 -38.23 -0.28 38.37
N THR A 324 -39.51 -0.28 38.00
CA THR A 324 -40.45 0.75 38.41
C THR A 324 -40.60 0.68 39.93
N ILE A 325 -39.88 1.53 40.66
CA ILE A 325 -40.06 1.69 42.10
C ILE A 325 -41.46 2.26 42.27
N LYS A 326 -42.36 1.50 42.89
CA LYS A 326 -43.71 1.98 43.20
C LYS A 326 -43.57 3.21 44.10
N SER A 327 -44.07 4.37 43.66
CA SER A 327 -44.10 5.56 44.50
C SER A 327 -44.93 5.28 45.76
N GLU A 328 -44.35 5.41 46.94
CA GLU A 328 -45.04 5.13 48.21
C GLU A 328 -45.91 6.31 48.68
N SER A 329 -45.68 7.51 48.13
CA SER A 329 -46.45 8.71 48.48
C SER A 329 -46.74 9.64 47.28
N ARG A 330 -47.73 10.52 47.47
CA ARG A 330 -48.07 11.59 46.51
C ARG A 330 -46.96 12.63 46.34
N PHE A 331 -46.04 12.73 47.31
CA PHE A 331 -44.84 13.57 47.22
C PHE A 331 -43.80 12.93 46.28
N ASP A 332 -43.65 11.60 46.33
CA ASP A 332 -42.77 10.87 45.43
C ASP A 332 -43.28 10.92 44.00
N GLU A 333 -44.60 10.77 43.80
CA GLU A 333 -45.24 10.90 42.48
C GLU A 333 -45.06 12.30 41.88
N TYR A 334 -45.20 13.38 42.69
CA TYR A 334 -44.98 14.76 42.22
C TYR A 334 -43.53 15.01 41.79
N ASN A 335 -42.57 14.36 42.45
CA ASN A 335 -41.14 14.51 42.14
C ASN A 335 -40.61 13.45 41.16
N THR A 336 -41.42 12.46 40.77
CA THR A 336 -41.05 11.44 39.78
C THR A 336 -41.17 12.06 38.39
N LEU A 337 -40.03 12.31 37.75
CA LEU A 337 -40.00 12.80 36.38
C LEU A 337 -40.42 11.70 35.40
N PRO A 338 -41.15 12.03 34.31
CA PRO A 338 -41.43 11.07 33.25
C PRO A 338 -40.11 10.49 32.73
N GLN A 339 -39.97 9.16 32.78
CA GLN A 339 -38.82 8.50 32.18
C GLN A 339 -38.98 8.56 30.66
N GLU A 340 -38.11 9.32 29.99
CA GLU A 340 -37.99 9.22 28.54
C GLU A 340 -37.55 7.79 28.20
N VAL A 341 -38.24 7.18 27.23
CA VAL A 341 -37.85 5.87 26.72
C VAL A 341 -36.56 6.06 25.95
N ASP A 342 -35.42 5.79 26.60
CA ASP A 342 -34.11 5.83 25.96
C ASP A 342 -34.06 4.74 24.89
N SER A 343 -34.22 5.14 23.64
CA SER A 343 -34.06 4.26 22.48
C SER A 343 -32.69 4.47 21.88
N MET A 344 -31.96 3.38 21.70
CA MET A 344 -30.68 3.40 21.02
C MET A 344 -30.80 2.89 19.60
N ASP A 345 -29.93 3.36 18.73
CA ASP A 345 -29.78 2.77 17.40
C ASP A 345 -28.60 1.79 17.31
N ASP A 346 -28.50 1.15 16.14
CA ASP A 346 -27.48 0.15 15.82
C ASP A 346 -26.05 0.64 16.07
N LEU A 347 -25.79 1.89 15.71
CA LEU A 347 -24.49 2.52 15.86
C LEU A 347 -24.14 2.73 17.33
N GLN A 348 -25.07 3.26 18.11
CA GLN A 348 -24.88 3.44 19.54
C GLN A 348 -24.70 2.11 20.26
N LEU A 349 -25.48 1.08 19.90
CA LEU A 349 -25.33 -0.25 20.45
C LEU A 349 -23.95 -0.82 20.15
N TYR A 350 -23.52 -0.74 18.89
CA TYR A 350 -22.20 -1.21 18.49
C TYR A 350 -21.07 -0.42 19.14
N LYS A 351 -21.20 0.90 19.36
CA LYS A 351 -20.20 1.70 20.10
C LYS A 351 -20.01 1.18 21.54
N ARG A 352 -21.07 0.67 22.18
CA ARG A 352 -21.02 0.10 23.55
C ARG A 352 -20.57 -1.36 23.60
N GLU A 353 -20.71 -2.10 22.50
CA GLU A 353 -20.31 -3.51 22.42
C GLU A 353 -18.82 -3.68 22.74
N GLU A 354 -18.48 -4.72 23.53
CA GLU A 354 -17.09 -5.03 23.86
C GLU A 354 -16.26 -5.37 22.61
N ARG A 355 -14.94 -5.11 22.69
CA ARG A 355 -14.02 -5.48 21.61
C ARG A 355 -13.77 -6.98 21.64
N THR A 356 -13.78 -7.60 20.46
CA THR A 356 -13.43 -9.01 20.32
C THR A 356 -11.94 -9.22 20.58
N PRO A 357 -11.53 -10.26 21.33
CA PRO A 357 -10.12 -10.57 21.53
C PRO A 357 -9.51 -11.13 20.23
N GLY A 358 -8.41 -10.53 19.79
CA GLY A 358 -7.70 -10.97 18.58
C GLY A 358 -8.10 -10.22 17.31
N LEU A 359 -7.11 -9.97 16.45
CA LEU A 359 -7.28 -9.17 15.25
C LEU A 359 -7.93 -9.94 14.09
N TYR A 360 -7.74 -11.26 14.00
CA TYR A 360 -8.18 -12.07 12.85
C TYR A 360 -9.09 -13.26 13.21
N SER A 361 -9.38 -13.49 14.50
CA SER A 361 -10.14 -14.66 14.96
C SER A 361 -11.20 -14.26 15.97
N PRO A 362 -12.50 -14.32 15.61
CA PRO A 362 -13.02 -14.53 14.26
C PRO A 362 -12.57 -13.45 13.28
N SER A 363 -12.58 -13.75 11.98
CA SER A 363 -12.38 -12.71 10.96
C SER A 363 -13.51 -11.67 11.07
N PRO A 364 -13.29 -10.40 10.67
CA PRO A 364 -14.33 -9.37 10.75
C PRO A 364 -15.61 -9.78 10.03
N LEU A 365 -15.50 -10.33 8.82
CA LEU A 365 -16.63 -10.81 8.03
C LEU A 365 -17.41 -11.92 8.75
N GLU A 366 -16.71 -12.89 9.36
CA GLU A 366 -17.34 -13.97 10.09
C GLU A 366 -18.07 -13.47 11.34
N TRP A 367 -17.48 -12.51 12.05
CA TRP A 367 -18.14 -11.87 13.18
C TRP A 367 -19.43 -11.16 12.76
N TRP A 368 -19.40 -10.40 11.66
CA TRP A 368 -20.60 -9.75 11.13
C TRP A 368 -21.63 -10.75 10.62
N ARG A 369 -21.22 -11.87 10.02
CA ARG A 369 -22.11 -12.96 9.64
C ARG A 369 -22.85 -13.55 10.84
N GLN A 370 -22.16 -13.73 11.96
CA GLN A 370 -22.76 -14.24 13.20
C GLN A 370 -23.67 -13.22 13.89
N ASN A 371 -23.38 -11.93 13.77
CA ASN A 371 -24.09 -10.85 14.47
C ASN A 371 -25.05 -10.04 13.57
N HIS A 372 -25.24 -10.42 12.31
CA HIS A 372 -26.02 -9.64 11.34
C HIS A 372 -27.48 -9.40 11.73
N THR A 373 -28.09 -10.28 12.53
CA THR A 373 -29.46 -10.08 13.05
C THR A 373 -29.50 -9.08 14.19
N ARG A 374 -28.44 -9.03 15.02
CA ARG A 374 -28.29 -8.05 16.10
C ARG A 374 -28.06 -6.65 15.55
N PHE A 375 -27.41 -6.54 14.39
CA PHE A 375 -27.08 -5.26 13.77
C PHE A 375 -27.63 -5.15 12.34
N PRO A 376 -28.94 -4.91 12.15
CA PRO A 376 -29.61 -5.05 10.87
C PRO A 376 -29.21 -3.98 9.85
N LEU A 377 -28.77 -2.79 10.28
CA LEU A 377 -28.35 -1.72 9.38
C LEU A 377 -26.82 -1.71 9.21
N LEU A 378 -26.06 -1.74 10.29
CA LEU A 378 -24.59 -1.68 10.25
C LEU A 378 -23.97 -2.85 9.49
N ARG A 379 -24.60 -4.03 9.50
CA ARG A 379 -24.10 -5.17 8.71
C ARG A 379 -23.91 -4.83 7.23
N HIS A 380 -24.78 -3.97 6.67
CA HIS A 380 -24.71 -3.61 5.25
C HIS A 380 -23.42 -2.83 4.99
N LEU A 381 -23.11 -1.85 5.84
CA LEU A 381 -21.86 -1.11 5.79
C LEU A 381 -20.66 -2.03 6.03
N ALA A 382 -20.74 -2.97 6.98
CA ALA A 382 -19.65 -3.90 7.27
C ALA A 382 -19.32 -4.79 6.08
N PHE A 383 -20.32 -5.44 5.48
CA PHE A 383 -20.11 -6.25 4.29
C PHE A 383 -19.64 -5.40 3.09
N GLU A 384 -20.18 -4.20 2.90
CA GLU A 384 -19.76 -3.29 1.82
C GLU A 384 -18.30 -2.86 1.95
N PHE A 385 -17.86 -2.43 3.14
CA PHE A 385 -16.48 -1.98 3.33
C PHE A 385 -15.45 -3.11 3.43
N PHE A 386 -15.83 -4.28 3.96
CA PHE A 386 -14.93 -5.43 4.00
C PHE A 386 -14.81 -6.15 2.66
N ALA A 387 -15.80 -6.02 1.77
CA ALA A 387 -15.69 -6.49 0.39
C ALA A 387 -14.77 -5.61 -0.48
N ILE A 388 -14.42 -4.40 -0.01
CA ILE A 388 -13.49 -3.54 -0.75
C ILE A 388 -12.04 -3.98 -0.48
N PRO A 389 -11.29 -4.41 -1.51
CA PRO A 389 -9.89 -4.75 -1.35
C PRO A 389 -9.06 -3.49 -1.10
N ALA A 390 -7.97 -3.61 -0.34
CA ALA A 390 -7.00 -2.53 -0.10
C ALA A 390 -6.08 -2.25 -1.32
N SER A 391 -6.12 -3.11 -2.33
CA SER A 391 -5.31 -3.02 -3.54
C SER A 391 -6.12 -3.33 -4.79
N ALA A 392 -5.80 -2.62 -5.88
CA ALA A 392 -6.31 -2.94 -7.22
C ALA A 392 -5.52 -4.07 -7.91
N ALA A 393 -4.50 -4.65 -7.24
CA ALA A 393 -3.62 -5.65 -7.83
C ALA A 393 -4.35 -6.93 -8.31
N ALA A 394 -5.43 -7.34 -7.64
CA ALA A 394 -6.26 -8.46 -8.11
C ALA A 394 -6.84 -8.17 -9.50
N ASN A 395 -7.40 -6.97 -9.69
CA ASN A 395 -7.91 -6.52 -10.99
C ASN A 395 -6.79 -6.42 -12.03
N GLU A 396 -5.62 -5.89 -11.66
CA GLU A 396 -4.47 -5.80 -12.56
C GLU A 396 -3.96 -7.17 -13.00
N ARG A 397 -3.95 -8.18 -12.11
CA ARG A 397 -3.62 -9.58 -12.44
C ARG A 397 -4.60 -10.14 -13.47
N THR A 398 -5.90 -9.97 -13.24
CA THR A 398 -6.95 -10.40 -14.19
C THR A 398 -6.81 -9.70 -15.54
N PHE A 399 -6.57 -8.39 -15.55
CA PHE A 399 -6.37 -7.64 -16.80
C PHE A 399 -5.08 -8.03 -17.52
N SER A 400 -4.00 -8.35 -16.80
CA SER A 400 -2.77 -8.83 -17.43
C SER A 400 -2.96 -10.20 -18.08
N ILE A 401 -3.74 -11.09 -17.47
CA ILE A 401 -4.05 -12.42 -18.03
C ILE A 401 -4.97 -12.25 -19.24
N ALA A 402 -6.00 -11.42 -19.14
CA ALA A 402 -6.88 -11.09 -20.26
C ALA A 402 -6.13 -10.43 -21.41
N GLY A 403 -5.17 -9.54 -21.12
CA GLY A 403 -4.32 -8.88 -22.12
C GLY A 403 -3.49 -9.85 -22.95
N ASN A 404 -3.06 -11.00 -22.39
CA ASN A 404 -2.40 -12.04 -23.17
C ASN A 404 -3.34 -12.72 -24.18
N SER A 405 -4.64 -12.77 -23.87
CA SER A 405 -5.69 -13.29 -24.77
C SER A 405 -6.14 -12.26 -25.81
N VAL A 406 -5.99 -10.97 -25.50
CA VAL A 406 -6.47 -9.82 -26.26
C VAL A 406 -5.26 -9.06 -26.84
N ASN A 407 -4.76 -9.50 -28.01
CA ASN A 407 -3.76 -8.75 -28.77
C ASN A 407 -4.41 -7.73 -29.74
N ASN A 408 -3.70 -6.64 -30.05
CA ASN A 408 -4.16 -5.51 -30.87
C ASN A 408 -4.62 -5.86 -32.30
N ASP A 409 -4.32 -7.06 -32.81
CA ASP A 409 -4.58 -7.47 -34.20
C ASP A 409 -5.84 -8.35 -34.39
N ARG A 410 -6.76 -8.42 -33.42
CA ARG A 410 -7.91 -9.34 -33.46
C ARG A 410 -9.29 -8.65 -33.37
N PRO A 411 -10.35 -9.23 -33.99
CA PRO A 411 -11.68 -8.61 -34.10
C PRO A 411 -12.42 -8.51 -32.76
N ARG A 412 -13.36 -7.54 -32.66
CA ARG A 412 -14.12 -7.19 -31.44
C ARG A 412 -14.82 -8.38 -30.74
N ALA A 413 -15.22 -9.41 -31.48
CA ALA A 413 -15.85 -10.62 -30.94
C ALA A 413 -14.98 -11.38 -29.92
N LEU A 414 -13.67 -11.12 -29.87
CA LEU A 414 -12.76 -11.71 -28.88
C LEU A 414 -12.77 -10.99 -27.53
N TYR A 415 -13.29 -9.76 -27.43
CA TYR A 415 -13.42 -9.08 -26.13
C TYR A 415 -14.50 -9.75 -25.27
N GLU A 416 -15.66 -10.04 -25.86
CA GLU A 416 -16.75 -10.76 -25.17
C GLU A 416 -16.30 -12.17 -24.76
N LEU A 417 -15.55 -12.86 -25.62
CA LEU A 417 -15.00 -14.17 -25.30
C LEU A 417 -13.94 -14.10 -24.18
N ALA A 418 -13.06 -13.10 -24.21
CA ALA A 418 -12.05 -12.90 -23.17
C ALA A 418 -12.69 -12.56 -21.82
N GLU A 419 -13.73 -11.72 -21.81
CA GLU A 419 -14.54 -11.42 -20.63
C GLU A 419 -15.22 -12.68 -20.09
N ALA A 420 -15.94 -13.42 -20.95
CA ALA A 420 -16.57 -14.68 -20.57
C ALA A 420 -15.56 -15.71 -20.04
N GLN A 421 -14.36 -15.79 -20.63
CA GLN A 421 -13.29 -16.67 -20.14
C GLN A 421 -12.77 -16.26 -18.77
N GLN A 422 -12.59 -14.96 -18.50
CA GLN A 422 -12.18 -14.51 -17.17
C GLN A 422 -13.26 -14.73 -16.12
N LEU A 423 -14.54 -14.50 -16.48
CA LEU A 423 -15.67 -14.78 -15.59
C LEU A 423 -15.77 -16.27 -15.27
N LEU A 424 -15.71 -17.15 -16.28
CA LEU A 424 -15.74 -18.60 -16.09
C LEU A 424 -14.59 -19.07 -15.21
N ARG A 425 -13.38 -18.54 -15.44
CA ARG A 425 -12.20 -18.84 -14.63
C ARG A 425 -12.40 -18.43 -13.17
N SER A 426 -12.87 -17.20 -12.94
CA SER A 426 -13.16 -16.71 -11.59
C SER A 426 -14.22 -17.57 -10.91
N TRP A 427 -15.31 -17.93 -11.59
CA TRP A 427 -16.34 -18.79 -11.01
C TRP A 427 -15.85 -20.20 -10.71
N TYR A 428 -14.96 -20.75 -11.53
CA TYR A 428 -14.34 -22.05 -11.28
C TYR A 428 -13.41 -22.00 -10.06
N ASP A 429 -12.58 -20.96 -9.96
CA ASP A 429 -11.66 -20.76 -8.83
C ASP A 429 -12.43 -20.57 -7.50
N GLU A 430 -13.60 -19.91 -7.55
CA GLU A 430 -14.50 -19.68 -6.41
C GLU A 430 -15.47 -20.86 -6.13
N GLY A 431 -15.44 -21.92 -6.94
CA GLY A 431 -16.34 -23.09 -6.79
C GLY A 431 -17.82 -22.82 -7.06
N ILE A 432 -18.13 -21.78 -7.85
CA ILE A 432 -19.48 -21.39 -8.26
C ILE A 432 -19.96 -22.15 -9.52
N ALA A 433 -19.02 -22.58 -10.38
CA ALA A 433 -19.27 -23.17 -11.70
C ALA A 433 -19.06 -24.68 -11.78
#